data_AF-A0A250ILJ6-F1
#
_entry.id   AF-A0A250ILJ6-F1
#
_cell.length_a   1.000
_cell.length_b   1.000
_cell.length_c   1.000
_cell.angle_alpha   90.00
_cell.angle_beta   90.00
_cell.angle_gamma   90.00
#
_symmetry.space_group_name_H-M   'P 1'
#
loop_
_entity.id
_entity.type
_entity.pdbx_description
1 polymer ?
#
loop_
_entity_poly.entity_id
_entity_poly.type
_entity_poly.pdbx_seq_one_letter_code
_entity_poly.pdbx_strand_id
1 'polypeptide(L)'
;MIPHGVEVFVALDLIDLRWGLHRLSGVVAERLGHEARSGALFVFFGKRRDTIKVLFFDGTGICLFYKRLDMGTFRVPVAPEEGAAVVAIEERALDDLLEGIDLEAPSRSRRRDAGAADTAEPTIVTAPLPPQILPRALATPSLLAHILSDKFCDGLPFHRQECMA
;
A
#
# COMPACT_ATOMS: atom_id res chain seq x y z
N MET A 1 10.64 0.60 9.56
CA MET A 1 9.70 1.43 10.34
C MET A 1 9.71 2.81 9.71
N ILE A 2 8.55 3.38 9.42
CA ILE A 2 8.45 4.77 8.93
C ILE A 2 8.51 5.68 10.18
N PRO A 3 9.29 6.78 10.17
CA PRO A 3 9.32 7.73 11.28
C PRO A 3 7.95 8.34 11.57
N HIS A 4 7.68 8.62 12.86
CA HIS A 4 6.45 9.23 13.37
C HIS A 4 6.75 10.60 13.97
N GLY A 5 5.75 11.49 14.08
CA GLY A 5 5.92 12.84 14.62
C GLY A 5 6.79 13.76 13.76
N VAL A 6 6.87 13.50 12.45
CA VAL A 6 7.67 14.28 11.49
C VAL A 6 6.77 14.94 10.45
N GLU A 7 7.27 15.98 9.80
CA GLU A 7 6.56 16.62 8.69
C GLU A 7 6.39 15.66 7.52
N VAL A 8 5.20 15.68 6.90
CA VAL A 8 4.87 14.83 5.76
C VAL A 8 4.53 15.70 4.56
N PHE A 9 5.30 15.56 3.50
CA PHE A 9 5.13 16.26 2.24
C PHE A 9 4.71 15.28 1.15
N VAL A 10 3.62 15.59 0.47
CA VAL A 10 3.08 14.77 -0.62
C VAL A 10 3.31 15.47 -1.94
N ALA A 11 4.10 14.87 -2.82
CA ALA A 11 4.26 15.34 -4.20
C ALA A 11 2.97 15.10 -5.00
N LEU A 12 2.53 16.13 -5.71
CA LEU A 12 1.33 16.08 -6.56
C LEU A 12 1.65 15.51 -7.96
N ASP A 13 2.90 15.63 -8.40
CA ASP A 13 3.40 15.02 -9.63
C ASP A 13 3.51 13.49 -9.52
N LEU A 14 3.03 12.80 -10.55
CA LEU A 14 3.15 11.35 -10.66
C LEU A 14 4.57 10.96 -11.09
N ILE A 15 5.16 10.00 -10.37
CA ILE A 15 6.50 9.52 -10.64
C ILE A 15 6.49 8.26 -11.52
N ASP A 16 7.61 8.05 -12.22
CA ASP A 16 7.96 6.73 -12.75
C ASP A 16 8.59 5.90 -11.61
N LEU A 17 7.97 4.77 -11.31
CA LEU A 17 8.33 3.90 -10.20
C LEU A 17 9.70 3.24 -10.35
N ARG A 18 10.36 3.36 -11.51
CA ARG A 18 11.77 2.95 -11.71
C ARG A 18 12.77 3.89 -11.06
N TRP A 19 12.35 5.08 -10.61
CA TRP A 19 13.24 6.06 -10.00
C TRP A 19 13.66 5.60 -8.60
N GLY A 20 14.98 5.53 -8.38
CA GLY A 20 15.57 5.20 -7.08
C GLY A 20 15.83 6.42 -6.20
N LEU A 21 16.51 6.19 -5.07
CA LEU A 21 16.80 7.15 -4.00
C LEU A 21 17.36 8.48 -4.54
N HIS A 22 18.41 8.43 -5.37
CA HIS A 22 19.08 9.62 -5.88
C HIS A 22 18.18 10.51 -6.73
N ARG A 23 17.39 9.90 -7.63
CA ARG A 23 16.50 10.65 -8.51
C ARG A 23 15.34 11.27 -7.74
N LEU A 24 14.79 10.54 -6.77
CA LEU A 24 13.74 11.09 -5.89
C LEU A 24 14.30 12.20 -4.99
N SER A 25 15.52 12.06 -4.48
CA SER A 25 16.18 13.13 -3.72
C SER A 25 16.38 14.39 -4.56
N GLY A 26 16.76 14.24 -5.84
CA GLY A 26 16.83 15.36 -6.79
C GLY A 26 15.46 16.00 -7.02
N VAL A 27 14.40 15.21 -7.16
CA VAL A 27 13.02 15.73 -7.25
C VAL A 27 12.64 16.54 -6.01
N VAL A 28 12.95 16.04 -4.80
CA VAL A 28 12.69 16.77 -3.55
C VAL A 28 13.38 18.14 -3.56
N ALA A 29 14.65 18.20 -3.95
CA ALA A 29 15.41 19.44 -4.00
C ALA A 29 14.92 20.39 -5.09
N GLU A 30 14.79 19.91 -6.32
CA GLU A 30 14.57 20.75 -7.50
C GLU A 30 13.11 21.14 -7.71
N ARG A 31 12.16 20.26 -7.36
CA ARG A 31 10.74 20.45 -7.65
C ARG A 31 9.91 20.78 -6.43
N LEU A 32 10.21 20.13 -5.31
CA LEU A 32 9.47 20.37 -4.07
C LEU A 32 10.11 21.52 -3.27
N GLY A 33 11.38 21.87 -3.53
CA GLY A 33 12.07 22.96 -2.83
C GLY A 33 12.47 22.61 -1.39
N HIS A 34 12.60 21.32 -1.06
CA HIS A 34 12.97 20.85 0.27
C HIS A 34 14.32 20.12 0.26
N GLU A 35 14.91 19.94 1.44
CA GLU A 35 16.09 19.10 1.59
C GLU A 35 15.68 17.63 1.81
N ALA A 36 16.13 16.71 0.96
CA ALA A 36 15.81 15.28 1.07
C ALA A 36 16.29 14.62 2.38
N ARG A 37 17.19 15.29 3.13
CA ARG A 37 17.73 14.84 4.42
C ARG A 37 17.14 15.56 5.63
N SER A 38 16.09 16.37 5.46
CA SER A 38 15.50 17.22 6.52
C SER A 38 14.79 16.47 7.66
N GLY A 39 14.74 15.13 7.63
CA GLY A 39 13.97 14.31 8.58
C GLY A 39 12.48 14.22 8.25
N ALA A 40 11.99 14.98 7.28
CA ALA A 40 10.64 14.89 6.78
C ALA A 40 10.43 13.63 5.90
N LEU A 41 9.16 13.26 5.73
CA LEU A 41 8.72 12.23 4.79
C LEU A 41 8.29 12.87 3.47
N PHE A 42 8.77 12.32 2.36
CA PHE A 42 8.35 12.74 1.02
C PHE A 42 7.62 11.60 0.32
N VAL A 43 6.31 11.76 0.14
CA VAL A 43 5.41 10.76 -0.45
C VAL A 43 5.24 11.04 -1.95
N PHE A 44 5.40 10.01 -2.76
CA PHE A 44 5.26 10.06 -4.20
C PHE A 44 4.29 9.00 -4.70
N PHE A 45 3.44 9.35 -5.65
CA PHE A 45 2.50 8.42 -6.29
C PHE A 45 3.03 7.91 -7.63
N GLY A 46 2.90 6.61 -7.86
CA GLY A 46 3.06 6.06 -9.20
C GLY A 46 1.96 6.51 -10.15
N LYS A 47 2.21 6.46 -11.46
CA LYS A 47 1.23 6.85 -12.50
C LYS A 47 -0.14 6.17 -12.38
N ARG A 48 -0.19 4.95 -11.86
CA ARG A 48 -1.43 4.19 -11.67
C ARG A 48 -2.11 4.45 -10.33
N ARG A 49 -1.46 5.20 -9.43
CA ARG A 49 -1.92 5.51 -8.06
C ARG A 49 -2.20 4.29 -7.19
N ASP A 50 -1.87 3.08 -7.63
CA ASP A 50 -1.93 1.84 -6.83
C ASP A 50 -0.64 1.61 -6.02
N THR A 51 0.35 2.49 -6.19
CA THR A 51 1.68 2.36 -5.61
C THR A 51 2.18 3.71 -5.13
N ILE A 52 2.79 3.72 -3.96
CA ILE A 52 3.52 4.87 -3.41
C ILE A 52 4.97 4.53 -3.11
N LYS A 53 5.78 5.59 -3.07
CA LYS A 53 7.11 5.60 -2.50
C LYS A 53 7.19 6.68 -1.43
N VAL A 54 7.79 6.37 -0.29
CA VAL A 54 8.07 7.36 0.77
C VAL A 54 9.58 7.43 0.97
N LEU A 55 10.16 8.59 0.62
CA LEU A 55 11.58 8.89 0.81
C LEU A 55 11.77 9.62 2.14
N PHE A 56 12.75 9.21 2.94
CA PHE A 56 13.06 9.88 4.20
C PHE A 56 14.52 9.63 4.61
N PHE A 57 15.01 10.40 5.57
CA PHE A 57 16.33 10.22 6.17
C PHE A 57 16.17 9.74 7.60
N ASP A 58 16.79 8.60 7.96
CA ASP A 58 16.67 8.01 9.30
C ASP A 58 17.73 8.49 10.31
N GLY A 59 18.54 9.49 9.93
CA GLY A 59 19.69 9.95 10.71
C GLY A 59 21.02 9.33 10.24
N THR A 60 20.98 8.19 9.55
CA THR A 60 22.18 7.50 9.04
C THR A 60 22.20 7.45 7.51
N GLY A 61 21.05 7.20 6.87
CA GLY A 61 20.93 7.00 5.44
C GLY A 61 19.60 7.45 4.86
N ILE A 62 19.58 7.66 3.55
CA ILE A 62 18.33 7.87 2.82
C ILE A 62 17.64 6.52 2.67
N CYS A 63 16.40 6.45 3.12
CA CYS A 63 15.53 5.29 3.07
C CYS A 63 14.43 5.50 2.04
N LEU A 64 13.94 4.38 1.48
CA LEU A 64 12.80 4.38 0.58
C LEU A 64 11.85 3.26 0.96
N PHE A 65 10.68 3.64 1.46
CA PHE A 65 9.57 2.73 1.63
C PHE A 65 8.79 2.63 0.32
N TYR A 66 8.33 1.41 -0.01
CA TYR A 66 7.56 1.12 -1.21
C TYR A 66 6.33 0.31 -0.80
N LYS A 67 5.14 0.81 -1.13
CA LYS A 67 3.88 0.12 -0.89
C LYS A 67 3.05 0.09 -2.17
N ARG A 68 2.54 -1.09 -2.48
CA ARG A 68 1.57 -1.32 -3.55
C ARG A 68 0.30 -1.90 -2.94
N LEU A 69 -0.85 -1.38 -3.34
CA LEU A 69 -2.14 -1.95 -2.97
C LEU A 69 -2.44 -3.14 -3.89
N ASP A 70 -2.97 -4.21 -3.32
CA ASP A 70 -3.46 -5.35 -4.10
C ASP A 70 -4.75 -5.00 -4.85
N MET A 71 -5.54 -4.08 -4.30
CA MET A 71 -6.82 -3.59 -4.83
C MET A 71 -6.99 -2.10 -4.57
N GLY A 72 -7.62 -1.39 -5.51
CA GLY A 72 -7.91 0.04 -5.39
C GLY A 72 -6.71 0.95 -5.73
N THR A 73 -6.87 2.23 -5.41
CA THR A 73 -5.82 3.24 -5.55
C THR A 73 -5.73 4.10 -4.31
N PHE A 74 -4.56 4.68 -4.09
CA PHE A 74 -4.36 5.72 -3.11
C PHE A 74 -5.07 7.01 -3.54
N ARG A 75 -5.70 7.68 -2.56
CA ARG A 75 -6.28 9.01 -2.75
C ARG A 75 -5.16 10.05 -2.77
N VAL A 76 -5.01 10.76 -3.89
CA VAL A 76 -4.02 11.86 -3.99
C VAL A 76 -4.65 13.11 -3.36
N PRO A 77 -3.94 13.83 -2.45
CA PRO A 77 -4.43 15.09 -1.90
C PRO A 77 -4.72 16.11 -3.01
N VAL A 78 -5.75 16.93 -2.78
CA VAL A 78 -6.09 18.02 -3.70
C VAL A 78 -5.12 19.17 -3.46
N ALA A 79 -4.62 19.76 -4.54
CA ALA A 79 -3.76 20.93 -4.46
C ALA A 79 -4.51 22.11 -3.80
N PRO A 80 -3.94 22.79 -2.80
CA PRO A 80 -4.57 23.95 -2.18
C PRO A 80 -4.63 25.14 -3.13
N GLU A 81 -3.68 25.25 -4.05
CA GLU A 81 -3.59 26.30 -5.06
C GLU A 81 -3.22 25.72 -6.42
N GLU A 82 -3.63 26.41 -7.49
CA GLU A 82 -3.34 26.00 -8.85
C GLU A 82 -1.83 26.12 -9.14
N GLY A 83 -1.19 25.00 -9.45
CA GLY A 83 0.26 24.92 -9.68
C GLY A 83 1.10 24.52 -8.48
N ALA A 84 0.51 24.21 -7.32
CA ALA A 84 1.27 23.64 -6.20
C ALA A 84 1.91 22.29 -6.61
N ALA A 85 3.20 22.12 -6.30
CA ALA A 85 3.93 20.87 -6.59
C ALA A 85 3.87 19.87 -5.42
N VAL A 86 3.64 20.37 -4.20
CA VAL A 86 3.70 19.63 -2.95
C VAL A 86 2.63 20.13 -1.97
N VAL A 87 2.12 19.22 -1.15
CA VAL A 87 1.16 19.52 -0.07
C VAL A 87 1.67 18.92 1.23
N ALA A 88 1.70 19.71 2.29
CA ALA A 88 1.95 19.19 3.63
C ALA A 88 0.67 18.54 4.18
N ILE A 89 0.80 17.36 4.78
CA ILE A 89 -0.30 16.65 5.42
C ILE A 89 0.04 16.33 6.87
N GLU A 90 -1.01 16.17 7.70
CA GLU A 90 -0.84 15.66 9.06
C GLU A 90 -0.48 14.17 9.04
N GLU A 91 0.18 13.70 10.09
CA GLU A 91 0.55 12.29 10.26
C GLU A 91 -0.65 11.36 10.17
N ARG A 92 -1.79 11.74 10.76
CA ARG A 92 -3.04 10.96 10.65
C ARG A 92 -3.51 10.81 9.20
N ALA A 93 -3.34 11.85 8.38
CA ALA A 93 -3.69 11.78 6.96
C ALA A 93 -2.72 10.88 6.19
N LEU A 94 -1.47 10.73 6.66
CA LEU A 94 -0.55 9.73 6.13
C LEU A 94 -0.99 8.32 6.50
N ASP A 95 -1.44 8.08 7.73
CA ASP A 95 -1.96 6.77 8.14
C ASP A 95 -3.18 6.37 7.31
N ASP A 96 -4.16 7.28 7.17
CA ASP A 96 -5.33 7.10 6.31
C ASP A 96 -4.93 6.83 4.85
N LEU A 97 -3.92 7.55 4.35
CA LEU A 97 -3.37 7.33 3.02
C LEU A 97 -2.73 5.94 2.90
N LEU A 98 -1.97 5.50 3.90
CA LEU A 98 -1.30 4.22 3.91
C LEU A 98 -2.32 3.07 3.98
N GLU A 99 -3.41 3.19 4.72
CA GLU A 99 -4.49 2.19 4.73
C GLU A 99 -5.13 2.01 3.34
N GLY A 100 -5.19 3.09 2.56
CA GLY A 100 -5.50 3.06 1.13
C GLY A 100 -6.98 2.82 0.85
N ILE A 101 -7.75 3.91 0.70
CA ILE A 101 -9.16 3.82 0.30
C ILE A 101 -9.52 5.01 -0.60
N ASP A 102 -9.51 4.78 -1.91
CA ASP A 102 -10.24 5.58 -2.89
C ASP A 102 -11.14 4.64 -3.70
N LEU A 103 -12.43 4.59 -3.35
CA LEU A 103 -13.42 3.69 -3.96
C LEU A 103 -13.95 4.23 -5.31
N GLU A 104 -13.62 5.47 -5.67
CA GLU A 104 -14.08 6.10 -6.92
C GLU A 104 -13.16 5.86 -8.12
N ALA A 105 -11.96 5.30 -7.89
CA ALA A 105 -11.11 4.90 -9.00
C ALA A 105 -11.77 3.73 -9.75
N PRO A 106 -11.95 3.81 -11.09
CA PRO A 106 -12.58 2.75 -11.84
C PRO A 106 -11.80 1.48 -11.59
N SER A 107 -12.46 0.51 -10.95
CA SER A 107 -11.89 -0.81 -10.72
C SER A 107 -11.39 -1.28 -12.07
N ARG A 108 -10.07 -1.39 -12.24
CA ARG A 108 -9.55 -2.05 -13.42
C ARG A 108 -9.98 -3.49 -13.23
N SER A 109 -11.07 -3.86 -13.90
CA SER A 109 -11.42 -5.24 -14.07
C SER A 109 -10.11 -5.90 -14.51
N ARG A 110 -9.71 -6.93 -13.76
CA ARG A 110 -8.65 -7.80 -14.22
C ARG A 110 -8.95 -8.07 -15.67
N ARG A 111 -7.95 -7.90 -16.54
CA ARG A 111 -8.00 -8.42 -17.90
C ARG A 111 -8.30 -9.90 -17.72
N ARG A 112 -9.59 -10.27 -17.67
CA ARG A 112 -10.04 -11.63 -17.91
C ARG A 112 -9.53 -11.85 -19.31
N ASP A 113 -8.57 -12.75 -19.44
CA ASP A 113 -8.30 -13.34 -20.73
C ASP A 113 -9.66 -13.71 -21.33
N ALA A 114 -9.92 -13.13 -22.49
CA ALA A 114 -11.22 -13.08 -23.08
C ALA A 114 -11.78 -14.50 -23.24
N GLY A 115 -12.93 -14.72 -22.61
CA GLY A 115 -13.71 -15.93 -22.72
C GLY A 115 -15.15 -15.64 -22.34
N ALA A 116 -15.93 -15.24 -23.36
CA ALA A 116 -17.39 -15.10 -23.40
C ALA A 116 -18.03 -13.94 -22.62
N ALA A 117 -18.77 -13.13 -23.37
CA ALA A 117 -19.65 -12.08 -22.91
C ALA A 117 -20.85 -12.65 -22.15
N ASP A 118 -21.26 -11.99 -21.07
CA ASP A 118 -22.67 -11.96 -20.69
C ASP A 118 -22.98 -10.66 -19.95
N THR A 119 -24.06 -10.01 -20.37
CA THR A 119 -24.56 -8.73 -19.87
C THR A 119 -25.49 -9.05 -18.70
N ALA A 120 -24.98 -9.01 -17.48
CA ALA A 120 -25.80 -9.18 -16.27
C ALA A 120 -25.34 -8.20 -15.19
N GLU A 121 -26.31 -7.52 -14.58
CA GLU A 121 -26.13 -6.58 -13.46
C GLU A 121 -25.30 -7.20 -12.33
N PRO A 122 -24.58 -6.39 -11.51
CA PRO A 122 -23.68 -6.90 -10.48
C PRO A 122 -24.50 -7.52 -9.32
N THR A 123 -24.96 -8.75 -9.52
CA THR A 123 -25.49 -9.59 -8.47
C THR A 123 -24.29 -9.99 -7.61
N ILE A 124 -24.29 -9.56 -6.34
CA ILE A 124 -23.27 -9.97 -5.38
C ILE A 124 -23.40 -11.49 -5.20
N VAL A 125 -22.54 -12.23 -5.89
CA VAL A 125 -22.41 -13.68 -5.71
C VAL A 125 -21.49 -13.89 -4.52
N THR A 126 -22.08 -14.22 -3.37
CA THR A 126 -21.30 -14.70 -2.22
C THR A 126 -20.55 -15.96 -2.65
N ALA A 127 -19.22 -15.95 -2.49
CA ALA A 127 -18.40 -17.10 -2.82
C ALA A 127 -18.87 -18.31 -1.99
N PRO A 128 -19.09 -19.48 -2.62
CA PRO A 128 -19.43 -20.68 -1.87
C PRO A 128 -18.33 -20.99 -0.85
N LEU A 129 -18.74 -21.35 0.37
CA LEU A 129 -17.82 -21.72 1.44
C LEU A 129 -16.82 -22.77 0.90
N PRO A 130 -15.50 -22.52 0.99
CA PRO A 130 -14.51 -23.45 0.45
C PRO A 130 -14.70 -24.83 1.09
N PRO A 131 -14.50 -25.92 0.32
CA PRO A 131 -14.66 -27.27 0.83
C PRO A 131 -13.74 -27.48 2.03
N GLN A 132 -14.27 -28.09 3.08
CA GLN A 132 -13.46 -28.46 4.25
C GLN A 132 -12.37 -29.43 3.81
N ILE A 133 -11.11 -29.07 4.06
CA ILE A 133 -9.94 -29.89 3.71
C ILE A 133 -9.96 -31.21 4.49
N LEU A 134 -10.46 -31.18 5.74
CA LEU A 134 -10.58 -32.33 6.62
C LEU A 134 -12.04 -32.51 7.04
N PRO A 135 -12.67 -33.65 6.72
CA PRO A 135 -14.05 -33.91 7.12
C PRO A 135 -14.22 -33.87 8.64
N ARG A 136 -15.19 -33.08 9.14
CA ARG A 136 -15.53 -32.92 10.57
C ARG A 136 -14.42 -32.27 11.43
N ALA A 137 -13.42 -31.65 10.83
CA ALA A 137 -12.45 -30.87 11.59
C ALA A 137 -13.10 -29.57 12.10
N LEU A 138 -12.85 -29.22 13.36
CA LEU A 138 -13.25 -27.93 13.94
C LEU A 138 -12.40 -26.77 13.40
N ALA A 139 -11.23 -27.07 12.83
CA ALA A 139 -10.34 -26.08 12.27
C ALA A 139 -10.88 -25.56 10.94
N THR A 140 -11.13 -24.25 10.86
CA THR A 140 -11.49 -23.59 9.60
C THR A 140 -10.30 -23.64 8.63
N PRO A 141 -10.53 -23.63 7.31
CA PRO A 141 -9.44 -23.57 6.33
C PRO A 141 -8.47 -22.40 6.57
N SER A 142 -8.98 -21.24 7.03
CA SER A 142 -8.16 -20.09 7.39
C SER A 142 -7.25 -20.36 8.59
N LEU A 143 -7.74 -21.04 9.63
CA LEU A 143 -6.93 -21.43 10.78
C LEU A 143 -5.84 -22.43 10.39
N LEU A 144 -6.18 -23.41 9.56
CA LEU A 144 -5.20 -24.36 9.03
C LEU A 144 -4.12 -23.65 8.20
N ALA A 145 -4.50 -22.72 7.33
CA ALA A 145 -3.56 -21.96 6.53
C ALA A 145 -2.58 -21.14 7.40
N HIS A 146 -3.09 -20.49 8.45
CA HIS A 146 -2.26 -19.74 9.40
C HIS A 146 -1.28 -20.66 10.15
N ILE A 147 -1.77 -21.74 10.76
CA ILE A 147 -0.93 -22.72 11.49
C ILE A 147 0.17 -23.30 10.60
N LEU A 148 -0.17 -23.64 9.35
CA LEU A 148 0.77 -24.20 8.38
C LEU A 148 1.83 -23.16 7.97
N SER A 149 1.44 -21.92 7.71
CA SER A 149 2.39 -20.86 7.35
C SER A 149 3.32 -20.57 8.52
N ASP A 150 2.78 -20.33 9.70
CA ASP A 150 3.56 -20.02 10.90
C ASP A 150 4.56 -21.15 11.21
N LYS A 151 4.16 -22.42 11.06
CA LYS A 151 5.03 -23.56 11.36
C LYS A 151 6.10 -23.79 10.29
N PHE A 152 5.68 -23.85 9.03
CA PHE A 152 6.53 -24.36 7.94
C PHE A 152 7.21 -23.25 7.13
N CYS A 153 6.63 -22.05 7.09
CA CYS A 153 7.25 -20.87 6.48
C CYS A 153 8.03 -20.07 7.54
N ASP A 154 7.43 -19.78 8.68
CA ASP A 154 7.99 -18.87 9.69
C ASP A 154 8.73 -19.60 10.83
N GLY A 155 8.71 -20.94 10.84
CA GLY A 155 9.46 -21.77 11.79
C GLY A 155 8.95 -21.70 13.24
N LEU A 156 7.72 -21.24 13.46
CA LEU A 156 7.13 -21.14 14.79
C LEU A 156 6.72 -22.53 15.30
N PRO A 157 7.26 -23.01 16.44
CA PRO A 157 6.89 -24.31 16.98
C PRO A 157 5.47 -24.31 17.58
N PHE A 158 4.75 -25.44 17.44
CA PHE A 158 3.33 -25.57 17.81
C PHE A 158 3.00 -25.12 19.25
N HIS A 159 3.84 -25.45 20.24
CA HIS A 159 3.59 -25.06 21.63
C HIS A 159 3.59 -23.53 21.86
N ARG A 160 4.15 -22.73 20.94
CA ARG A 160 4.05 -21.26 20.98
C ARG A 160 2.79 -20.74 20.30
N GLN A 161 2.33 -21.45 19.27
CA GLN A 161 1.07 -21.12 18.58
C GLN A 161 -0.14 -21.31 19.51
N GLU A 162 -0.07 -22.28 20.43
CA GLU A 162 -1.09 -22.51 21.46
C GLU A 162 -1.32 -21.31 22.39
N CYS A 163 -0.34 -20.41 22.54
CA CYS A 163 -0.48 -19.21 23.36
C CYS A 163 -1.08 -18.01 22.60
N MET A 164 -1.32 -18.13 21.29
CA MET A 164 -1.76 -17.04 20.41
C MET A 164 -3.24 -17.14 19.99
N ALA A 165 -3.94 -18.20 20.41
CA ALA A 165 -5.36 -18.45 20.16
C ALA A 165 -6.19 -18.20 21.42
#